data_AF-A0A9W9NIQ7-F1
#
_entry.id   AF-A0A9W9NIQ7-F1
#
_cell.length_a   1.000
_cell.length_b   1.000
_cell.length_c   1.000
_cell.angle_alpha   90.00
_cell.angle_beta   90.00
_cell.angle_gamma   90.00
#
_symmetry.space_group_name_H-M   'P 1'
#
loop_
_entity.id
_entity.type
_entity.pdbx_description
1 polymer ?
#
loop_
_entity_poly.entity_id
_entity_poly.type
_entity_poly.pdbx_seq_one_letter_code
_entity_poly.pdbx_strand_id
1 'polypeptide(L)'
;MTQFTLEKSLTTLQSQLETTQSELDNILPKLQDDPTVTVKRHIHLLHTYNDIKDVALGLMTLLAESRGERLVDVQKGFGIAEGD
;
A
#
# COMPACT_ATOMS: atom_id res chain seq x y z
N MET A 1 2.29 28.85 39.07
CA MET A 1 1.49 27.83 38.36
C MET A 1 2.08 27.43 37.01
N THR A 2 2.86 28.28 36.33
CA THR A 2 3.42 27.99 34.99
C THR A 2 4.58 26.98 34.99
N GLN A 3 5.48 27.04 35.97
CA GLN A 3 6.67 26.19 36.03
C GLN A 3 6.34 24.69 36.24
N PHE A 4 5.41 24.37 37.13
CA PHE A 4 4.94 23.01 37.36
C PHE A 4 4.27 22.37 36.13
N THR A 5 3.55 23.18 35.34
CA THR A 5 2.93 22.73 34.09
C THR A 5 3.98 22.44 33.03
N LEU A 6 5.02 23.27 32.94
CA LEU A 6 6.15 23.05 32.03
C LEU A 6 6.93 21.78 32.38
N GLU A 7 7.21 21.55 33.66
CA GLU A 7 7.89 20.34 34.15
C GLU A 7 7.09 19.08 33.85
N LYS A 8 5.76 19.10 34.04
CA LYS A 8 4.88 17.99 33.65
C LYS A 8 4.88 17.71 32.15
N SER A 9 4.87 18.76 31.33
CA SER A 9 4.95 18.60 29.89
C SER A 9 6.30 18.04 29.45
N LEU A 10 7.41 18.47 30.08
CA LEU A 10 8.74 17.92 29.81
C LEU A 10 8.83 16.44 30.15
N THR A 11 8.34 16.01 31.31
CA THR A 11 8.37 14.59 31.69
C THR A 11 7.48 13.74 30.79
N THR A 12 6.33 14.27 30.39
CA THR A 12 5.43 13.59 29.44
C THR A 12 6.12 13.42 28.09
N LEU A 13 6.73 14.47 27.54
CA LEU A 13 7.44 14.42 26.27
C LEU A 13 8.65 13.48 26.32
N GLN A 14 9.39 13.45 27.43
CA GLN A 14 10.49 12.51 27.64
C GLN A 14 10.00 11.06 27.63
N SER A 15 8.90 10.77 28.33
CA SER A 15 8.31 9.41 28.31
C SER A 15 7.82 8.99 26.92
N GLN A 16 7.27 9.93 26.15
CA GLN A 16 6.86 9.69 24.76
C GLN A 16 8.07 9.39 23.88
N LEU A 17 9.15 10.15 24.04
CA LEU A 17 10.40 9.94 23.28
C LEU A 17 11.00 8.55 23.58
N GLU A 18 11.09 8.16 24.85
CA GLU A 18 11.57 6.82 25.23
C GLU A 18 10.70 5.70 24.65
N THR A 19 9.37 5.88 24.69
CA THR A 19 8.42 4.91 24.12
C THR A 19 8.62 4.77 22.61
N THR A 20 8.62 5.89 21.88
CA THR A 20 8.81 5.90 20.43
C THR A 20 10.18 5.35 20.03
N GLN A 21 11.24 5.66 20.78
CA GLN A 21 12.57 5.13 20.51
C GLN A 21 12.61 3.60 20.69
N SER A 22 12.00 3.09 21.76
CA SER A 22 11.89 1.65 21.99
C SER A 22 11.10 0.93 20.89
N GLU A 23 10.06 1.57 20.34
CA GLU A 23 9.30 1.02 19.21
C GLU A 23 10.14 0.99 17.93
N LEU A 24 10.90 2.05 17.65
CA LEU A 24 11.82 2.09 16.51
C LEU A 24 12.88 1.00 16.61
N ASP A 25 13.50 0.82 17.77
CA ASP A 25 14.53 -0.20 17.99
C ASP A 25 13.98 -1.64 17.82
N ASN A 26 12.66 -1.83 18.04
CA ASN A 26 11.99 -3.11 17.82
C ASN A 26 11.65 -3.35 16.33
N ILE A 27 11.29 -2.30 15.59
CA ILE A 27 10.78 -2.39 14.21
C ILE A 27 11.91 -2.37 13.19
N LEU A 28 12.91 -1.50 13.35
CA LEU A 28 14.03 -1.36 12.43
C LEU A 28 14.75 -2.69 12.10
N PRO A 29 15.06 -3.60 13.06
CA PRO A 29 15.70 -4.87 12.75
C PRO A 29 14.81 -5.86 11.99
N LYS A 30 13.49 -5.64 11.95
CA LYS A 30 12.55 -6.47 11.17
C LYS A 30 12.48 -6.05 9.69
N LEU A 31 13.04 -4.89 9.35
CA LEU A 31 13.02 -4.34 8.00
C LEU A 31 14.29 -4.75 7.27
N GLN A 32 14.12 -5.32 6.07
CA GLN A 32 15.23 -5.73 5.22
C GLN A 32 15.84 -4.55 4.45
N ASP A 33 14.99 -3.63 4.00
CA ASP A 33 15.35 -2.48 3.16
C ASP A 33 14.83 -1.18 3.79
N ASP A 34 15.21 -0.03 3.22
CA ASP A 34 14.66 1.26 3.61
C ASP A 34 13.11 1.24 3.48
N PRO A 35 12.37 1.46 4.59
CA PRO A 35 10.91 1.37 4.60
C PRO A 35 10.26 2.41 3.69
N THR A 36 10.84 3.60 3.57
CA THR A 36 10.31 4.67 2.72
C THR A 36 10.43 4.30 1.25
N VAL A 37 11.59 3.77 0.85
CA VAL A 37 11.82 3.32 -0.54
C VAL A 37 10.92 2.14 -0.87
N THR A 38 10.82 1.18 0.04
CA THR A 38 9.98 -0.02 -0.10
C THR A 38 8.52 0.36 -0.29
N VAL A 39 7.94 1.14 0.63
CA VAL A 39 6.53 1.57 0.55
C VAL A 39 6.26 2.35 -0.74
N LYS A 40 7.12 3.31 -1.10
CA LYS A 40 6.96 4.07 -2.35
C LYS A 40 6.96 3.17 -3.58
N ARG A 41 7.88 2.21 -3.65
CA ARG A 41 7.97 1.26 -4.75
C ARG A 41 6.71 0.40 -4.84
N HIS A 42 6.23 -0.15 -3.72
CA HIS A 42 5.02 -0.97 -3.69
C HIS A 42 3.77 -0.17 -4.11
N ILE A 43 3.62 1.06 -3.62
CA ILE A 43 2.54 1.96 -4.03
C ILE A 43 2.57 2.19 -5.55
N HIS A 44 3.75 2.49 -6.10
CA HIS A 44 3.89 2.74 -7.53
C HIS A 44 3.56 1.49 -8.37
N LEU A 45 4.03 0.32 -7.96
CA LEU A 45 3.75 -0.94 -8.66
C LEU A 45 2.24 -1.26 -8.62
N LEU A 46 1.60 -1.06 -7.46
CA LEU A 46 0.16 -1.32 -7.32
C LEU A 46 -0.67 -0.38 -8.19
N HIS A 47 -0.34 0.91 -8.22
CA HIS A 47 -0.99 1.86 -9.13
C HIS A 47 -0.80 1.48 -10.59
N THR A 48 0.44 1.20 -10.99
CA THR A 48 0.75 0.81 -12.38
C THR A 48 -0.02 -0.44 -12.80
N TYR A 49 -0.10 -1.44 -11.91
CA TYR A 49 -0.86 -2.66 -12.16
C TYR A 49 -2.36 -2.37 -12.29
N ASN A 50 -2.95 -1.61 -11.37
CA ASN A 50 -4.38 -1.27 -11.42
C ASN A 50 -4.72 -0.49 -12.69
N ASP A 51 -3.91 0.50 -13.05
CA ASP A 51 -4.12 1.32 -14.25
C ASP A 51 -4.14 0.46 -15.53
N ILE A 52 -3.16 -0.45 -15.67
CA ILE A 52 -3.10 -1.35 -16.83
C ILE A 52 -4.27 -2.34 -16.83
N LYS A 53 -4.61 -2.89 -15.65
CA LYS A 53 -5.72 -3.83 -15.50
C LYS A 53 -7.05 -3.20 -15.90
N ASP A 54 -7.33 -1.98 -15.46
CA ASP A 54 -8.56 -1.27 -15.76
C ASP A 54 -8.71 -1.00 -17.26
N VAL A 55 -7.62 -0.57 -17.92
CA VAL A 55 -7.61 -0.39 -19.39
C VAL A 55 -7.82 -1.72 -20.11
N ALA A 56 -7.13 -2.78 -19.69
CA ALA A 56 -7.26 -4.09 -20.31
C ALA A 56 -8.69 -4.65 -20.17
N LEU A 57 -9.28 -4.55 -18.98
CA LEU A 57 -10.66 -4.97 -18.71
C LEU A 57 -11.68 -4.16 -19.52
N GLY A 58 -11.48 -2.85 -19.65
CA GLY A 58 -12.30 -2.00 -20.51
C GLY A 58 -12.26 -2.45 -21.97
N LEU A 59 -11.07 -2.68 -22.52
CA LEU A 59 -10.90 -3.17 -23.89
C LEU A 59 -11.48 -4.57 -24.10
N MET A 60 -11.30 -5.47 -23.13
CA MET A 60 -11.85 -6.83 -23.19
C MET A 60 -13.38 -6.83 -23.10
N THR A 61 -13.98 -5.90 -22.36
CA THR A 61 -15.43 -5.73 -22.30
C THR A 61 -15.98 -5.35 -23.67
N LEU A 62 -15.37 -4.34 -24.32
CA LEU A 62 -15.75 -3.95 -25.69
C LEU A 62 -15.57 -5.11 -26.69
N LEU A 63 -14.49 -5.88 -26.54
CA LEU A 63 -14.24 -7.05 -27.38
C LEU A 63 -15.29 -8.14 -27.17
N ALA A 64 -15.66 -8.44 -25.92
CA ALA A 64 -16.67 -9.41 -25.57
C ALA A 64 -18.04 -9.02 -26.15
N GLU A 65 -18.42 -7.75 -26.02
CA GLU A 65 -19.63 -7.19 -26.63
C GLU A 65 -19.63 -7.35 -28.15
N SER A 66 -18.51 -7.03 -28.81
CA SER A 66 -18.39 -7.16 -30.27
C SER A 66 -18.52 -8.60 -30.78
N ARG A 67 -18.14 -9.58 -29.95
CA ARG A 67 -18.20 -11.02 -30.27
C ARG A 67 -19.49 -11.70 -29.80
N GLY A 68 -20.28 -11.04 -28.96
CA GLY A 68 -21.42 -11.67 -28.28
C GLY A 68 -21.00 -12.76 -27.27
N GLU A 69 -19.77 -12.68 -26.77
CA GLU A 69 -19.21 -13.62 -25.80
C GLU A 69 -19.28 -13.03 -24.39
N ARG A 70 -19.20 -13.86 -23.35
CA ARG A 70 -19.07 -13.35 -21.98
C ARG A 70 -17.62 -12.93 -21.74
N LEU A 71 -17.44 -11.84 -20.98
CA LEU A 71 -16.12 -11.33 -20.61
C LEU A 71 -15.20 -12.41 -20.03
N VAL A 72 -15.74 -13.28 -19.17
CA VAL A 72 -14.99 -14.39 -18.54
C VAL A 72 -14.45 -15.41 -19.54
N ASP A 73 -15.14 -15.61 -20.67
CA ASP A 73 -14.71 -16.55 -21.71
C ASP A 73 -13.61 -15.92 -22.59
N VAL A 74 -13.74 -14.61 -22.86
CA VAL A 74 -12.69 -13.82 -23.53
C VAL A 74 -11.42 -13.77 -22.69
N GLN A 75 -11.52 -13.46 -21.39
CA GLN A 75 -10.39 -13.42 -20.46
C GLN A 75 -9.63 -14.75 -20.42
N LYS A 76 -10.34 -15.88 -20.35
CA LYS A 76 -9.74 -17.22 -20.42
C LYS A 76 -8.98 -17.45 -21.74
N GLY A 77 -9.50 -16.96 -22.86
CA GLY A 77 -8.83 -17.01 -24.16
C GLY A 77 -7.51 -16.23 -24.20
N PHE A 78 -7.40 -15.18 -23.38
CA PHE A 78 -6.15 -14.42 -23.17
C PHE A 78 -5.29 -14.96 -22.01
N GLY A 79 -5.67 -16.08 -21.39
CA GLY A 79 -4.91 -16.72 -20.32
C GLY A 79 -5.05 -16.05 -18.94
N ILE A 80 -6.07 -15.20 -18.74
CA ILE A 80 -6.34 -14.52 -17.46
C ILE A 80 -7.23 -15.41 -16.61
N ALA A 81 -6.78 -15.75 -15.40
CA ALA A 81 -7.56 -16.53 -14.44
C ALA A 81 -8.36 -15.65 -13.48
N GLU A 82 -9.32 -16.26 -12.79
CA GLU A 82 -10.08 -15.61 -11.74
C GLU A 82 -9.16 -15.32 -10.54
N GLY A 83 -8.88 -14.04 -10.27
CA GLY A 83 -7.98 -13.59 -9.20
C GLY A 83 -6.70 -12.93 -9.68
N ASP A 84 -6.38 -13.02 -10.98
CA ASP A 84 -5.36 -12.21 -11.65
C ASP A 84 -5.86 -10.78 -11.91
#